data_AF-A0A1M6AJG6-F1
#
_entry.id   AF-A0A1M6AJG6-F1
#
_cell.length_a   1.000
_cell.length_b   1.000
_cell.length_c   1.000
_cell.angle_alpha   90.00
_cell.angle_beta   90.00
_cell.angle_gamma   90.00
#
_symmetry.space_group_name_H-M   'P 1'
#
loop_
_entity.id
_entity.type
_entity.pdbx_description
1 polymer ?
#
loop_
_entity_poly.entity_id
_entity_poly.type
_entity_poly.pdbx_seq_one_letter_code
_entity_poly.pdbx_strand_id
1 'polypeptide(L)' 'MSTKRKLNLNVKFHGDKVICAKSPVECKKCIDSRSCETMTLFYDPFEGINECMKSRSYKREKGAIRQR' A
#
# COMPACT_ATOMS: atom_id res chain seq x y z
N MET A 1 3.96 -13.54 -7.80
CA MET A 1 2.92 -12.70 -8.45
C MET A 1 2.89 -11.37 -7.72
N SER A 2 3.45 -10.31 -8.31
CA SER A 2 3.30 -8.95 -7.76
C SER A 2 1.97 -8.40 -8.29
N THR A 3 0.93 -8.44 -7.46
CA THR A 3 -0.41 -7.92 -7.80
C THR A 3 -0.49 -6.44 -7.49
N LYS A 4 0.37 -5.65 -8.14
CA LYS A 4 0.30 -4.18 -8.06
C LYS A 4 -1.09 -3.74 -8.52
N ARG A 5 -1.79 -3.06 -7.63
CA ARG A 5 -3.11 -2.49 -7.88
C ARG A 5 -2.96 -1.06 -8.37
N LYS A 6 -3.67 -0.75 -9.45
CA LYS A 6 -3.79 0.60 -9.97
C LYS A 6 -4.86 1.35 -9.18
N LEU A 7 -4.57 2.59 -8.82
CA LEU A 7 -5.47 3.49 -8.09
C LEU A 7 -5.43 4.87 -8.74
N ASN A 8 -6.59 5.46 -9.01
CA ASN A 8 -6.66 6.85 -9.47
C ASN A 8 -7.02 7.73 -8.27
N LEU A 9 -6.15 8.67 -7.91
CA LEU A 9 -6.36 9.59 -6.80
C LEU A 9 -6.17 11.03 -7.25
N ASN A 10 -6.86 11.95 -6.59
CA ASN A 10 -6.53 13.37 -6.67
C ASN A 10 -5.46 13.66 -5.62
N VAL A 11 -4.25 14.01 -6.06
CA VAL A 11 -3.06 14.17 -5.24
C VAL A 11 -2.54 15.59 -5.35
N LYS A 12 -2.03 16.14 -4.25
CA LYS A 12 -1.35 17.43 -4.23
C LYS A 12 -0.02 17.31 -3.52
N PHE A 13 1.02 17.83 -4.16
CA PHE A 13 2.36 17.88 -3.61
C PHE A 13 2.70 19.29 -3.13
N HIS A 14 3.52 19.37 -2.09
CA HIS A 14 4.22 20.58 -1.70
C HIS A 14 5.68 20.21 -1.44
N GLY A 15 6.55 20.53 -2.40
CA GLY A 15 7.91 19.98 -2.44
C GLY A 15 7.88 18.47 -2.65
N ASP A 16 8.56 17.74 -1.76
CA ASP A 16 8.65 16.28 -1.71
C ASP A 16 7.52 15.61 -0.92
N LYS A 17 6.58 16.39 -0.37
CA LYS A 17 5.51 15.89 0.51
C LYS A 17 4.17 15.85 -0.18
N VAL A 18 3.43 14.77 0.06
CA VAL A 18 2.01 14.66 -0.29
C VAL A 18 1.17 15.36 0.77
N ILE A 19 0.52 16.46 0.41
CA ILE A 19 -0.37 17.21 1.30
C ILE A 19 -1.85 16.85 1.12
N CYS A 20 -2.21 16.21 0.01
CA CYS A 20 -3.54 15.65 -0.22
C CYS A 20 -3.43 14.36 -1.05
N ALA A 21 -4.23 13.35 -0.71
CA ALA A 21 -4.49 12.18 -1.55
C ALA A 21 -5.94 11.73 -1.33
N LYS A 22 -6.83 12.02 -2.28
CA LYS A 22 -8.29 11.86 -2.13
C LYS A 22 -8.85 10.96 -3.23
N SER A 23 -9.75 10.04 -2.86
CA SER A 23 -10.48 9.21 -3.84
C SER A 23 -11.48 10.08 -4.61
N PRO A 24 -11.44 10.14 -5.94
CA PRO A 24 -12.40 10.94 -6.71
C PRO A 24 -13.85 10.44 -6.56
N VAL A 25 -14.02 9.12 -6.37
CA VAL A 25 -15.34 8.48 -6.28
C VAL A 25 -15.92 8.60 -4.88
N GLU A 26 -15.10 8.39 -3.85
CA GLU A 26 -15.56 8.39 -2.45
C GLU A 26 -15.54 9.81 -1.83
N CYS A 27 -14.68 10.71 -2.32
CA CYS A 27 -14.46 12.05 -1.77
C CYS A 27 -15.18 13.16 -2.59
N LYS A 28 -16.40 12.91 -3.09
CA LYS A 28 -17.13 13.85 -3.97
C LYS A 28 -17.39 15.23 -3.35
N LYS A 29 -17.50 15.29 -2.01
CA LYS A 29 -17.80 16.52 -1.24
C LYS A 29 -16.56 17.23 -0.72
N CYS A 30 -15.36 16.78 -1.10
CA CYS A 30 -14.13 17.34 -0.58
C CYS A 30 -13.88 18.72 -1.19
N ILE A 31 -13.93 19.75 -0.33
CA ILE A 31 -13.89 21.18 -0.69
C ILE A 31 -12.67 21.48 -1.57
N ASP A 32 -11.51 20.87 -1.27
CA ASP A 32 -10.26 21.10 -2.01
C ASP A 32 -10.03 20.11 -3.16
N SER A 33 -11.04 19.37 -3.60
CA SER A 33 -10.91 18.38 -4.69
C SER A 33 -10.38 18.98 -6.00
N ARG A 34 -10.68 20.26 -6.24
CA ARG A 34 -10.19 21.05 -7.39
C ARG A 34 -8.73 21.51 -7.27
N SER A 35 -8.16 21.47 -6.07
CA SER A 35 -6.79 21.93 -5.82
C SER A 35 -5.75 20.80 -5.93
N CYS A 36 -6.22 19.58 -6.17
CA CYS A 36 -5.41 18.37 -6.28
C CYS A 36 -5.49 17.85 -7.73
N GLU A 37 -4.37 17.35 -8.26
CA GLU A 37 -4.26 16.83 -9.62
C GLU A 37 -4.62 15.34 -9.66
N THR A 38 -5.33 14.90 -10.70
CA THR A 38 -5.67 13.49 -10.88
C THR A 38 -4.45 12.71 -11.34
N MET A 39 -3.99 11.78 -10.50
CA MET A 39 -2.82 10.94 -10.76
C MET A 39 -3.17 9.45 -10.69
N THR A 40 -2.52 8.67 -11.56
CA THR A 40 -2.53 7.21 -11.48
C THR A 40 -1.39 6.74 -10.60
N LEU A 41 -1.71 6.05 -9.50
CA LEU A 41 -0.76 5.46 -8.58
C LEU A 41 -0.85 3.93 -8.65
N PHE A 42 0.23 3.27 -8.23
CA PHE A 42 0.31 1.83 -8.10
C PHE A 42 0.75 1.50 -6.69
N TYR A 43 0.04 0.59 -6.03
CA TYR A 43 0.43 0.08 -4.72
C TYR A 43 0.37 -1.45 -4.72
N ASP A 44 1.25 -2.08 -3.95
CA ASP A 44 1.19 -3.51 -3.71
C ASP A 44 0.56 -3.74 -2.32
N PRO A 45 -0.68 -4.25 -2.24
CA PRO A 45 -1.33 -4.53 -0.95
C PRO A 45 -0.60 -5.62 -0.14
N PHE A 46 0.26 -6.41 -0.80
CA PHE A 46 1.02 -7.50 -0.20
C PHE A 46 2.53 -7.16 -0.15
N GLU A 47 2.88 -5.88 -0.24
CA GLU A 47 4.26 -5.46 -0.03
C GLU A 47 4.75 -5.96 1.34
N GLY A 48 5.93 -6.60 1.35
CA GLY A 48 6.49 -7.19 2.57
C GLY A 48 5.83 -8.49 3.05
N ILE A 49 4.85 -9.07 2.35
CA ILE A 49 4.19 -10.32 2.79
C ILE A 49 5.19 -11.46 2.94
N ASN A 50 6.17 -11.57 2.04
CA ASN A 50 7.21 -12.59 2.13
C ASN A 50 8.05 -12.43 3.40
N GLU A 51 8.33 -11.19 3.80
CA GLU A 51 9.05 -10.88 5.03
C GLU A 51 8.22 -11.19 6.28
N CYS A 52 6.96 -10.79 6.29
CA CYS A 52 6.00 -11.17 7.35
C CYS A 52 5.95 -12.70 7.54
N MET A 53 5.92 -13.44 6.43
CA MET A 53 5.86 -14.90 6.42
C MET A 53 7.20 -15.59 6.73
N LYS A 54 8.34 -14.88 6.80
CA LYS A 54 9.64 -15.48 7.20
C LYS A 54 9.57 -16.11 8.59
N SER A 55 8.85 -15.45 9.51
CA SER A 55 8.64 -15.93 10.88
C SER A 55 7.83 -17.22 10.97
N ARG A 56 7.02 -17.55 9.94
CA ARG A 56 6.27 -18.82 9.86
C ARG A 56 7.09 -19.99 9.39
N SER A 57 8.39 -19.82 9.16
CA SER A 57 9.24 -20.95 8.83
C SER A 57 9.45 -21.79 10.09
N TYR A 58 9.11 -23.08 9.99
CA TYR A 58 9.35 -24.04 11.06
C TYR A 58 10.52 -24.95 10.65
N LYS A 59 11.34 -25.33 11.61
CA LYS A 59 12.35 -26.38 11.48
C LYS A 59 12.02 -27.51 12.43
N ARG A 60 12.44 -28.72 12.08
CA ARG A 60 12.45 -29.84 13.02
C ARG A 60 13.81 -29.88 13.69
N GLU A 61 13.84 -29.82 15.01
CA GLU A 61 15.04 -30.05 15.82
C GLU A 61 14.79 -31.25 16.71
N LYS A 62 15.59 -32.32 16.52
CA LYS A 62 15.45 -33.58 17.28
C LYS A 62 14.01 -34.12 17.31
N GLY A 63 13.30 -34.01 16.18
CA GLY A 63 11.92 -34.48 16.04
C GLY A 63 10.83 -33.51 16.51
N ALA A 64 11.17 -32.48 17.29
CA ALA A 64 10.21 -31.45 17.70
C ALA A 64 10.09 -30.34 16.64
N ILE A 65 8.85 -29.87 16.39
CA ILE A 65 8.60 -28.69 15.56
C ILE A 65 9.00 -27.45 16.36
N ARG A 66 9.88 -26.63 15.79
CA ARG A 66 10.25 -25.33 16.34
C ARG A 66 10.12 -24.26 15.26
N GLN A 67 9.72 -23.07 15.66
CA GLN A 67 9.85 -21.89 14.81
C GLN A 67 11.34 -21.68 14.51
N ARG A 68 11.68 -21.33 13.27
CA ARG A 68 13.07 -21.07 12.89
C ARG A 68 13.65 -19.92 13.67
#